data_AF-A0A812T3Y6-F1
#
_entry.id   AF-A0A812T3Y6-F1
#
_cell.length_a   1.000
_cell.length_b   1.000
_cell.length_c   1.000
_cell.angle_alpha   90.00
_cell.angle_beta   90.00
_cell.angle_gamma   90.00
#
_symmetry.space_group_name_H-M   'P 1'
#
loop_
_entity.id
_entity.type
_entity.pdbx_description
1 polymer ?
#
loop_
_entity_poly.entity_id
_entity_poly.type
_entity_poly.pdbx_seq_one_letter_code
_entity_poly.pdbx_strand_id
1 'polypeptide(L)'
;MERRVDPEDGKAQTLDEMMLKYKGVYSKSEVAEYFKSECRLAAGDQRGPAEIDGLRHWLRETGYERSYLQIVRWCDENGAVLLEEVQENWEQIVSDLKLVQAACPTQAAGQEQAMLEVPGLAKWLEEVELEEYLEDVLEWCQEKGVRALKDIQAKWFDILQDLKLKTAKEQLPGKRVSVRVLKGKWQGSYMAQVLDVTTAGIQIRHLEDDFEETLPLDALGGGKYLLEPVDSDDEEAATSVSELLRAGQLRVDATGAGLELRWVKLGYAVDKVERQPGQADLRQGDVILAVGDSLLTGLDEDTVEERFSVAFGDGVGLVTGCLSDLMKHPVESVANEVKRFL
;
A
#
# COMPACT_ATOMS: atom_id res chain seq x y z
N MET A 1 -40.38 -19.33 -35.83
CA MET A 1 -41.70 -19.99 -36.05
C MET A 1 -41.70 -20.60 -37.44
N GLU A 2 -41.93 -21.91 -37.57
CA GLU A 2 -41.90 -22.63 -38.85
C GLU A 2 -42.94 -22.07 -39.85
N ARG A 3 -42.52 -21.72 -41.06
CA ARG A 3 -43.41 -21.30 -42.16
C ARG A 3 -43.45 -22.34 -43.28
N ARG A 4 -44.65 -22.67 -43.74
CA ARG A 4 -44.87 -23.60 -44.85
C ARG A 4 -45.72 -22.96 -45.94
N VAL A 5 -45.45 -23.32 -47.18
CA VAL A 5 -46.18 -22.91 -48.37
C VAL A 5 -47.41 -23.79 -48.51
N ASP A 6 -48.58 -23.17 -48.37
CA ASP A 6 -49.88 -23.79 -48.59
C ASP A 6 -50.05 -24.10 -50.10
N PRO A 7 -50.31 -25.35 -50.50
CA PRO A 7 -50.47 -25.71 -51.90
C PRO A 7 -51.73 -25.10 -52.57
N GLU A 8 -52.74 -24.67 -51.81
CA GLU A 8 -53.97 -24.07 -52.36
C GLU A 8 -53.76 -22.64 -52.85
N ASP A 9 -52.95 -21.84 -52.16
CA ASP A 9 -52.74 -20.42 -52.50
C ASP A 9 -51.29 -20.04 -52.77
N GLY A 10 -50.34 -20.95 -52.55
CA GLY A 10 -48.91 -20.74 -52.76
C GLY A 10 -48.27 -19.79 -51.75
N LYS A 11 -48.94 -19.41 -50.66
CA LYS A 11 -48.40 -18.47 -49.66
C LYS A 11 -47.71 -19.18 -48.51
N ALA A 12 -46.58 -18.63 -48.06
CA ALA A 12 -45.89 -19.10 -46.87
C ALA A 12 -46.58 -18.59 -45.60
N GLN A 13 -47.14 -19.50 -44.81
CA GLN A 13 -47.91 -19.20 -43.59
C GLN A 13 -47.38 -19.99 -42.39
N THR A 14 -47.60 -19.45 -41.18
CA THR A 14 -47.40 -20.21 -39.93
C THR A 14 -48.63 -21.08 -39.63
N LEU A 15 -48.48 -22.05 -38.72
CA LEU A 15 -49.61 -22.88 -38.29
C LEU A 15 -50.77 -22.04 -37.73
N ASP A 16 -50.49 -20.98 -36.98
CA ASP A 16 -51.51 -20.10 -36.41
C ASP A 16 -52.26 -19.31 -37.49
N GLU A 17 -51.54 -18.82 -38.49
CA GLU A 17 -52.14 -18.15 -39.66
C GLU A 17 -53.04 -19.12 -40.45
N MET A 18 -52.62 -20.38 -40.60
CA MET A 18 -53.43 -21.40 -41.25
C MET A 18 -54.65 -21.81 -40.42
N MET A 19 -54.51 -21.93 -39.10
CA MET A 19 -55.65 -22.17 -38.21
C MET A 19 -56.67 -21.02 -38.28
N LEU A 20 -56.23 -19.78 -38.49
CA LEU A 20 -57.11 -18.63 -38.68
C LEU A 20 -57.79 -18.66 -40.05
N LYS A 21 -57.05 -18.97 -41.11
CA LYS A 21 -57.54 -19.05 -42.50
C LYS A 21 -58.63 -20.12 -42.66
N TYR A 22 -58.44 -21.29 -42.07
CA TYR A 22 -59.34 -22.43 -42.17
C TYR A 22 -60.35 -22.54 -41.02
N LYS A 23 -60.44 -21.49 -40.18
CA LYS A 23 -61.33 -21.47 -39.02
C LYS A 23 -62.78 -21.66 -39.43
N GLY A 24 -63.41 -22.70 -38.88
CA GLY A 24 -64.83 -23.02 -39.11
C GLY A 24 -65.10 -23.88 -40.35
N VAL A 25 -64.08 -24.20 -41.15
CA VAL A 25 -64.18 -25.14 -42.27
C VAL A 25 -63.62 -26.51 -41.88
N TYR A 26 -62.48 -26.51 -41.18
CA TYR A 26 -61.83 -27.73 -40.68
C TYR A 26 -61.58 -27.62 -39.18
N SER A 27 -61.49 -28.77 -38.51
CA SER A 27 -61.07 -28.83 -37.11
C SER A 27 -59.59 -28.46 -36.96
N LYS A 28 -59.19 -27.98 -35.77
CA LYS A 28 -57.79 -27.61 -35.51
C LYS A 28 -56.80 -28.75 -35.76
N SER A 29 -57.21 -30.00 -35.49
CA SER A 29 -56.38 -31.18 -35.75
C SER A 29 -56.19 -31.44 -37.23
N GLU A 30 -57.25 -31.32 -38.03
CA GLU A 30 -57.18 -31.50 -39.49
C GLU A 30 -56.29 -30.42 -40.13
N VAL A 31 -56.40 -29.17 -39.68
CA VAL A 31 -55.53 -28.08 -40.18
C VAL A 31 -54.06 -28.32 -39.80
N ALA A 32 -53.78 -28.81 -38.59
CA ALA A 32 -52.42 -29.12 -38.16
C ALA A 32 -51.82 -30.33 -38.89
N GLU A 33 -52.63 -31.34 -39.20
CA GLU A 33 -52.21 -32.49 -39.99
C GLU A 33 -51.94 -32.09 -41.44
N TYR A 34 -52.85 -31.33 -42.05
CA TYR A 34 -52.68 -30.75 -43.39
C TYR A 34 -51.43 -29.86 -43.49
N PHE A 35 -51.17 -29.01 -42.49
CA PHE A 35 -49.95 -28.20 -42.41
C PHE A 35 -48.68 -29.07 -42.43
N LYS A 36 -48.73 -30.25 -41.79
CA LYS A 36 -47.58 -31.16 -41.70
C LYS A 36 -47.38 -32.03 -42.93
N SER A 37 -48.46 -32.54 -43.53
CA SER A 37 -48.38 -33.51 -44.63
C SER A 37 -48.37 -32.86 -46.01
N GLU A 38 -49.19 -31.83 -46.24
CA GLU A 38 -49.42 -31.28 -47.58
C GLU A 38 -48.66 -29.96 -47.83
N CYS A 39 -48.44 -29.14 -46.79
CA CYS A 39 -47.73 -27.88 -46.97
C CYS A 39 -46.21 -28.09 -47.09
N ARG A 40 -45.60 -27.51 -48.13
CA ARG A 40 -44.16 -27.61 -48.37
C ARG A 40 -43.42 -26.62 -47.49
N LEU A 41 -42.25 -26.98 -46.96
CA LEU A 41 -41.40 -26.01 -46.28
C LEU A 41 -41.07 -24.84 -47.22
N ALA A 42 -41.29 -23.61 -46.76
CA ALA A 42 -40.96 -22.43 -47.55
C ALA A 42 -39.43 -22.36 -47.73
N ALA A 43 -38.96 -22.34 -48.98
CA ALA A 43 -37.55 -22.37 -49.36
C ALA A 43 -36.74 -21.11 -48.93
N GLY A 44 -37.29 -20.29 -48.02
CA GLY A 44 -36.70 -19.04 -47.55
C GLY A 44 -36.29 -19.02 -46.08
N ASP A 45 -36.45 -20.12 -45.33
CA ASP A 45 -36.10 -20.18 -43.90
C ASP A 45 -34.93 -21.14 -43.60
N GLN A 46 -34.04 -21.33 -44.57
CA GLN A 46 -32.63 -21.58 -44.27
C GLN A 46 -31.89 -20.26 -44.09
N ARG A 47 -32.47 -19.32 -43.34
CA ARG A 47 -31.60 -18.33 -42.70
C ARG A 47 -30.74 -19.15 -41.77
N GLY A 48 -29.44 -19.19 -42.07
CA GLY A 48 -28.46 -19.62 -41.09
C GLY A 48 -28.79 -18.95 -39.76
N PRO A 49 -28.51 -19.63 -38.65
CA PRO A 49 -28.83 -19.13 -37.33
C PRO A 49 -28.43 -17.66 -37.23
N ALA A 50 -29.33 -16.82 -36.72
CA ALA A 50 -29.18 -15.38 -36.78
C ALA A 50 -27.80 -15.01 -36.21
N GLU A 51 -26.96 -14.39 -37.04
CA GLU A 51 -25.60 -14.05 -36.61
C GLU A 51 -25.72 -13.01 -35.49
N ILE A 52 -25.34 -13.41 -34.27
CA ILE A 52 -25.24 -12.50 -33.14
C ILE A 52 -24.08 -11.56 -33.44
N ASP A 53 -24.40 -10.27 -33.55
CA ASP A 53 -23.44 -9.26 -33.94
C ASP A 53 -22.26 -9.21 -32.95
N GLY A 54 -21.03 -9.26 -33.47
CA GLY A 54 -19.81 -9.28 -32.65
C GLY A 54 -19.40 -10.63 -32.04
N LEU A 55 -20.26 -11.66 -32.06
CA LEU A 55 -19.96 -12.97 -31.44
C LEU A 55 -18.72 -13.64 -32.03
N ARG A 56 -18.56 -13.60 -33.36
CA ARG A 56 -17.39 -14.20 -34.03
C ARG A 56 -16.08 -13.53 -33.62
N HIS A 57 -16.09 -12.20 -33.46
CA HIS A 57 -14.92 -11.44 -33.02
C HIS A 57 -14.54 -11.82 -31.59
N TRP A 58 -15.52 -11.79 -30.69
CA TRP A 58 -15.31 -12.14 -29.29
C TRP A 58 -14.81 -13.58 -29.11
N LEU A 59 -15.35 -14.54 -29.87
CA LEU A 59 -14.86 -15.93 -29.85
C LEU A 59 -13.45 -16.07 -30.42
N ARG A 60 -13.03 -15.21 -31.34
CA ARG A 60 -11.63 -15.17 -31.80
C ARG A 60 -10.70 -14.68 -30.71
N GLU A 61 -11.05 -13.60 -30.02
CA GLU A 61 -10.24 -13.04 -28.93
C GLU A 61 -10.08 -13.99 -27.74
N THR A 62 -11.13 -14.75 -27.44
CA THR A 62 -11.14 -15.72 -26.34
C THR A 62 -10.57 -17.10 -26.72
N GLY A 63 -10.26 -17.33 -28.00
CA GLY A 63 -9.67 -18.58 -28.48
C GLY A 63 -10.67 -19.72 -28.77
N TYR A 64 -11.95 -19.40 -28.93
CA TYR A 64 -13.04 -20.35 -29.19
C TYR A 64 -13.69 -20.22 -30.58
N GLU A 65 -13.04 -19.53 -31.55
CA GLU A 65 -13.57 -19.35 -32.92
C GLU A 65 -13.93 -20.68 -33.61
N ARG A 66 -13.22 -21.77 -33.27
CA ARG A 66 -13.51 -23.12 -33.81
C ARG A 66 -14.85 -23.69 -33.35
N SER A 67 -15.36 -23.22 -32.20
CA SER A 67 -16.62 -23.66 -31.61
C SER A 67 -17.79 -22.74 -31.98
N TYR A 68 -17.58 -21.77 -32.87
CA TYR A 68 -18.59 -20.78 -33.27
C TYR A 68 -19.95 -21.41 -33.60
N LEU A 69 -19.99 -22.44 -34.45
CA LEU A 69 -21.24 -23.08 -34.85
C LEU A 69 -21.96 -23.81 -33.72
N GLN A 70 -21.22 -24.36 -32.75
CA GLN A 70 -21.81 -25.03 -31.59
C GLN A 70 -22.42 -24.00 -30.63
N ILE A 71 -21.71 -22.89 -30.41
CA ILE A 71 -22.15 -21.79 -29.56
C ILE A 71 -23.38 -21.11 -30.15
N VAL A 72 -23.40 -20.85 -31.45
CA VAL A 72 -24.58 -20.28 -32.13
C VAL A 72 -25.80 -21.18 -31.99
N ARG A 73 -25.66 -22.50 -32.12
CA ARG A 73 -26.77 -23.44 -31.88
C ARG A 73 -27.26 -23.42 -30.44
N TRP A 74 -26.34 -23.36 -29.48
CA TRP A 74 -26.70 -23.23 -28.08
C TRP A 74 -27.49 -21.93 -27.84
N CYS A 75 -27.09 -20.83 -28.49
CA CYS A 75 -27.80 -19.55 -28.40
C CYS A 75 -29.22 -19.65 -28.96
N ASP A 76 -29.41 -20.30 -30.11
CA ASP A 76 -30.76 -20.53 -30.68
C ASP A 76 -31.63 -21.38 -29.76
N GLU A 77 -31.07 -22.44 -29.16
CA GLU A 77 -31.79 -23.36 -28.27
C GLU A 77 -32.19 -22.71 -26.94
N ASN A 78 -31.37 -21.76 -26.45
CA ASN A 78 -31.60 -21.08 -25.17
C ASN A 78 -32.15 -19.65 -25.32
N GLY A 79 -32.40 -19.20 -26.55
CA GLY A 79 -32.99 -17.89 -26.84
C GLY A 79 -32.06 -16.70 -26.62
N ALA A 80 -30.74 -16.90 -26.62
CA ALA A 80 -29.77 -15.81 -26.55
C ALA A 80 -29.65 -15.14 -27.92
N VAL A 81 -29.94 -13.84 -27.98
CA VAL A 81 -29.98 -13.04 -29.21
C VAL A 81 -28.99 -11.87 -29.19
N LEU A 82 -28.44 -11.52 -28.03
CA LEU A 82 -27.43 -10.47 -27.84
C LEU A 82 -26.09 -11.03 -27.36
N LEU A 83 -24.98 -10.35 -27.67
CA LEU A 83 -23.63 -10.78 -27.25
C LEU A 83 -23.50 -10.76 -25.72
N GLU A 84 -24.10 -9.78 -25.05
CA GLU A 84 -24.10 -9.65 -23.59
C GLU A 84 -24.75 -10.86 -22.92
N GLU A 85 -25.84 -11.39 -23.49
CA GLU A 85 -26.50 -12.59 -22.98
C GLU A 85 -25.59 -13.82 -23.11
N VAL A 86 -24.80 -13.92 -24.19
CA VAL A 86 -23.81 -14.99 -24.36
C VAL A 86 -22.68 -14.87 -23.34
N GLN A 87 -22.24 -13.65 -23.04
CA GLN A 87 -21.19 -13.38 -22.06
C GLN A 87 -21.65 -13.69 -20.63
N GLU A 88 -22.87 -13.30 -20.26
CA GLU A 88 -23.48 -13.59 -18.96
C GLU A 88 -23.67 -15.09 -18.73
N ASN A 89 -23.92 -15.87 -19.78
CA ASN A 89 -24.12 -17.31 -19.72
C ASN A 89 -22.86 -18.13 -20.07
N TRP A 90 -21.68 -17.51 -20.15
CA TRP A 90 -20.48 -18.13 -20.70
C TRP A 90 -20.05 -19.40 -19.95
N GLU A 91 -20.11 -19.40 -18.61
CA GLU A 91 -19.74 -20.57 -17.81
C GLU A 91 -20.64 -21.78 -18.10
N GLN A 92 -21.95 -21.54 -18.28
CA GLN A 92 -22.93 -22.56 -18.64
C GLN A 92 -22.65 -23.11 -20.05
N ILE A 93 -22.38 -22.23 -21.01
CA ILE A 93 -22.04 -22.60 -22.40
C ILE A 93 -20.79 -23.49 -22.43
N VAL A 94 -19.73 -23.09 -21.72
CA VAL A 94 -18.47 -23.86 -21.64
C VAL A 94 -18.71 -25.23 -21.02
N SER A 95 -19.51 -25.30 -19.96
CA SER A 95 -19.90 -26.54 -19.29
C SER A 95 -20.69 -27.47 -20.21
N ASP A 96 -21.77 -26.97 -20.83
CA ASP A 96 -22.70 -27.76 -21.65
C ASP A 96 -22.03 -28.31 -22.93
N LEU A 97 -21.25 -27.45 -23.60
CA LEU A 97 -20.56 -27.82 -24.83
C LEU A 97 -19.21 -28.50 -24.58
N LYS A 98 -18.78 -28.62 -23.31
CA LYS A 98 -17.48 -29.17 -22.89
C LYS A 98 -16.33 -28.52 -23.66
N LEU A 99 -16.38 -27.20 -23.77
CA LEU A 99 -15.39 -26.44 -24.53
C LEU A 99 -14.05 -26.50 -23.79
N VAL A 100 -13.09 -27.21 -24.38
CA VAL A 100 -11.70 -27.15 -23.91
C VAL A 100 -11.08 -25.91 -24.56
N GLN A 101 -10.52 -25.02 -23.74
CA GLN A 101 -9.79 -23.87 -24.26
C GLN A 101 -8.70 -24.38 -25.20
N ALA A 102 -8.79 -24.04 -26.49
CA ALA A 102 -7.75 -24.39 -27.42
C ALA A 102 -6.49 -23.68 -26.94
N ALA A 103 -5.45 -24.45 -26.60
CA ALA A 103 -4.15 -23.88 -26.26
C ALA A 103 -3.74 -22.95 -27.40
N CYS A 104 -3.79 -21.65 -27.14
CA CYS A 104 -3.47 -20.63 -28.11
C CYS A 104 -2.00 -20.85 -28.52
N PRO A 105 -1.67 -21.08 -29.80
CA PRO A 105 -0.28 -21.34 -30.22
C PRO A 105 0.68 -20.16 -30.01
N THR A 106 0.20 -19.04 -29.46
CA THR A 106 0.98 -17.79 -29.32
C THR A 106 1.55 -17.59 -27.91
N GLN A 107 1.36 -18.51 -26.96
CA GLN A 107 1.89 -18.35 -25.59
C GLN A 107 3.12 -19.23 -25.29
N ALA A 108 4.05 -19.30 -26.24
CA ALA A 108 5.36 -19.92 -26.03
C ALA A 108 6.50 -19.01 -26.52
N ALA A 109 6.48 -17.74 -26.10
CA ALA A 109 7.67 -16.87 -26.04
C ALA A 109 7.30 -15.59 -25.26
N GLY A 110 7.83 -15.45 -24.04
CA GLY A 110 7.88 -14.18 -23.29
C GLY A 110 6.51 -13.62 -22.85
N GLN A 111 6.19 -13.75 -21.56
CA GLN A 111 5.28 -12.79 -20.94
C GLN A 111 5.99 -11.43 -20.83
N GLU A 112 6.01 -10.67 -21.93
CA GLU A 112 5.95 -9.22 -21.84
C GLU A 112 4.55 -8.92 -21.27
N GLN A 113 4.48 -8.64 -19.96
CA GLN A 113 3.33 -7.95 -19.40
C GLN A 113 3.16 -6.66 -20.20
N ALA A 114 2.17 -6.63 -21.09
CA ALA A 114 1.76 -5.39 -21.72
C ALA A 114 1.28 -4.45 -20.60
N MET A 115 2.18 -3.59 -20.12
CA MET A 115 1.87 -2.50 -19.21
C MET A 115 0.63 -1.79 -19.75
N LEU A 116 -0.40 -1.71 -18.93
CA LEU A 116 -1.62 -1.00 -19.26
C LEU A 116 -1.29 0.48 -19.42
N GLU A 117 -1.08 0.95 -20.64
CA GLU A 117 -0.89 2.36 -20.90
C GLU A 117 -2.19 3.11 -20.54
N VAL A 118 -2.12 4.03 -19.59
CA VAL A 118 -3.20 4.98 -19.31
C VAL A 118 -2.95 6.22 -20.18
N PRO A 119 -3.77 6.49 -21.20
CA PRO A 119 -3.54 7.59 -22.13
C PRO A 119 -3.43 8.94 -21.40
N GLY A 120 -2.32 9.64 -21.61
CA GLY A 120 -2.05 10.96 -21.03
C GLY A 120 -1.45 10.96 -19.62
N LEU A 121 -1.25 9.79 -18.99
CA LEU A 121 -0.67 9.71 -17.64
C LEU A 121 0.75 10.26 -17.56
N ALA A 122 1.65 9.84 -18.46
CA ALA A 122 3.04 10.29 -18.45
C ALA A 122 3.16 11.82 -18.58
N LYS A 123 2.42 12.41 -19.52
CA LYS A 123 2.37 13.87 -19.70
C LYS A 123 1.81 14.58 -18.45
N TRP A 124 0.78 14.01 -17.82
CA TRP A 124 0.22 14.60 -16.61
C TRP A 124 1.19 14.51 -15.43
N LEU A 125 1.94 13.42 -15.28
CA LEU A 125 2.98 13.28 -14.27
C LEU A 125 4.14 14.28 -14.47
N GLU A 126 4.54 14.52 -15.72
CA GLU A 126 5.49 15.58 -16.08
C GLU A 126 4.96 16.97 -15.68
N GLU A 127 3.67 17.26 -15.92
CA GLU A 127 3.03 18.52 -15.53
C GLU A 127 3.00 18.74 -14.00
N VAL A 128 3.07 17.68 -13.20
CA VAL A 128 3.12 17.75 -11.72
C VAL A 128 4.50 17.42 -11.14
N GLU A 129 5.55 17.39 -11.98
CA GLU A 129 6.95 17.14 -11.59
C GLU A 129 7.18 15.78 -10.89
N LEU A 130 6.50 14.72 -11.34
CA LEU A 130 6.59 13.36 -10.78
C LEU A 130 6.75 12.28 -11.86
N GLU A 131 7.38 12.62 -12.98
CA GLU A 131 7.65 11.65 -14.06
C GLU A 131 8.47 10.44 -13.61
N GLU A 132 9.29 10.56 -12.56
CA GLU A 132 10.09 9.47 -12.00
C GLU A 132 9.24 8.35 -11.36
N TYR A 133 8.00 8.66 -10.95
CA TYR A 133 7.07 7.70 -10.33
C TYR A 133 6.13 7.04 -11.35
N LEU A 134 6.36 7.21 -12.66
CA LEU A 134 5.46 6.70 -13.71
C LEU A 134 5.23 5.19 -13.58
N GLU A 135 6.29 4.41 -13.35
CA GLU A 135 6.19 2.95 -13.22
C GLU A 135 5.36 2.55 -11.98
N ASP A 136 5.61 3.18 -10.84
CA ASP A 136 4.88 2.90 -9.61
C ASP A 136 3.39 3.27 -9.69
N VAL A 137 3.08 4.40 -10.35
CA VAL A 137 1.68 4.84 -10.58
C VAL A 137 0.97 3.87 -11.52
N LEU A 138 1.65 3.37 -12.55
CA LEU A 138 1.10 2.37 -13.46
C LEU A 138 0.85 1.03 -12.76
N GLU A 139 1.77 0.58 -11.92
CA GLU A 139 1.57 -0.60 -11.08
C GLU A 139 0.37 -0.42 -10.14
N TRP A 140 0.28 0.74 -9.47
CA TRP A 140 -0.88 1.07 -8.63
C TRP A 140 -2.19 1.05 -9.41
N CYS A 141 -2.19 1.63 -10.62
CA CYS A 141 -3.35 1.63 -11.50
C CYS A 141 -3.77 0.20 -11.89
N GLN A 142 -2.80 -0.67 -12.17
CA GLN A 142 -3.03 -2.08 -12.47
C GLN A 142 -3.61 -2.82 -11.27
N GLU A 143 -3.04 -2.64 -10.08
CA GLU A 143 -3.52 -3.27 -8.84
C GLU A 143 -4.95 -2.84 -8.46
N LYS A 144 -5.26 -1.54 -8.62
CA LYS A 144 -6.58 -0.97 -8.26
C LYS A 144 -7.59 -1.00 -9.40
N GLY A 145 -7.20 -1.50 -10.58
CA GLY A 145 -8.05 -1.55 -11.77
C GLY A 145 -8.44 -0.17 -12.32
N VAL A 146 -7.63 0.85 -12.07
CA VAL A 146 -7.87 2.23 -12.55
C VAL A 146 -7.29 2.37 -13.96
N ARG A 147 -8.12 2.73 -14.94
CA ARG A 147 -7.72 2.78 -16.36
C ARG A 147 -7.90 4.15 -17.02
N ALA A 148 -8.51 5.11 -16.33
CA ALA A 148 -8.77 6.44 -16.88
C ALA A 148 -8.02 7.52 -16.08
N LEU A 149 -7.38 8.45 -16.78
CA LEU A 149 -6.62 9.56 -16.17
C LEU A 149 -7.47 10.37 -15.17
N LYS A 150 -8.75 10.58 -15.46
CA LYS A 150 -9.67 11.31 -14.58
C LYS A 150 -9.85 10.62 -13.23
N ASP A 151 -9.84 9.29 -13.21
CA ASP A 151 -9.98 8.50 -11.98
C ASP A 151 -8.68 8.51 -11.17
N ILE A 152 -7.52 8.51 -11.85
CA ILE A 152 -6.20 8.71 -11.23
C ILE A 152 -6.15 10.07 -10.54
N GLN A 153 -6.55 11.14 -11.26
CA GLN A 153 -6.63 12.50 -10.71
C GLN A 153 -7.56 12.59 -9.50
N ALA A 154 -8.70 11.89 -9.52
CA ALA A 154 -9.63 11.86 -8.40
C ALA A 154 -9.08 11.12 -7.17
N LYS A 155 -8.19 10.14 -7.38
CA LYS A 155 -7.54 9.33 -6.34
C LYS A 155 -6.10 9.74 -6.08
N TRP A 156 -5.69 10.92 -6.52
CA TRP A 156 -4.29 11.34 -6.52
C TRP A 156 -3.66 11.35 -5.13
N PHE A 157 -4.42 11.76 -4.11
CA PHE A 157 -3.95 11.72 -2.72
C PHE A 157 -3.69 10.30 -2.23
N ASP A 158 -4.53 9.34 -2.60
CA ASP A 158 -4.35 7.93 -2.24
C ASP A 158 -3.10 7.35 -2.92
N ILE A 159 -2.88 7.72 -4.18
CA ILE A 159 -1.68 7.33 -4.95
C ILE A 159 -0.42 7.87 -4.27
N LEU A 160 -0.37 9.18 -3.99
CA LEU A 160 0.79 9.78 -3.32
C LEU A 160 1.06 9.15 -1.96
N GLN A 161 0.02 8.76 -1.23
CA GLN A 161 0.15 8.07 0.04
C GLN A 161 0.74 6.66 -0.15
N ASP A 162 0.23 5.89 -1.10
CA ASP A 162 0.72 4.53 -1.41
C ASP A 162 2.15 4.54 -2.00
N LEU A 163 2.50 5.53 -2.82
CA LEU A 163 3.85 5.73 -3.34
C LEU A 163 4.84 6.05 -2.22
N LYS A 164 4.50 7.04 -1.37
CA LYS A 164 5.31 7.35 -0.19
C LYS A 164 5.50 6.13 0.69
N LEU A 165 4.47 5.28 0.80
CA LEU A 165 4.54 4.01 1.52
C LEU A 165 5.50 3.01 0.88
N LYS A 166 5.45 2.82 -0.44
CA LYS A 166 6.38 1.93 -1.16
C LYS A 166 7.82 2.39 -0.99
N THR A 167 8.12 3.66 -1.29
CA THR A 167 9.46 4.23 -1.12
C THR A 167 9.93 4.12 0.34
N ALA A 168 9.07 4.44 1.30
CA ALA A 168 9.39 4.32 2.72
C ALA A 168 9.68 2.87 3.13
N LYS A 169 8.89 1.90 2.66
CA LYS A 169 9.09 0.47 2.94
C LYS A 169 10.42 -0.07 2.44
N GLU A 170 10.90 0.41 1.31
CA GLU A 170 12.16 -0.07 0.74
C GLU A 170 13.38 0.61 1.37
N GLN A 171 13.26 1.91 1.69
CA GLN A 171 14.43 2.72 2.03
C GLN A 171 14.63 2.94 3.54
N LEU A 172 13.55 2.96 4.33
CA LEU A 172 13.64 3.34 5.75
C LEU A 172 14.00 2.20 6.70
N PRO A 173 13.56 0.93 6.55
CA PRO A 173 13.87 -0.10 7.52
C PRO A 173 15.38 -0.22 7.82
N GLY A 174 15.70 -0.26 9.11
CA GLY A 174 17.07 -0.26 9.62
C GLY A 174 17.76 1.10 9.69
N LYS A 175 17.23 2.15 9.04
CA LYS A 175 17.79 3.50 9.07
C LYS A 175 17.56 4.19 10.40
N ARG A 176 18.50 5.06 10.76
CA ARG A 176 18.35 6.01 11.87
C ARG A 176 17.62 7.24 11.35
N VAL A 177 16.70 7.75 12.14
CA VAL A 177 15.91 8.94 11.82
C VAL A 177 15.83 9.87 13.02
N SER A 178 15.84 11.17 12.76
CA SER A 178 15.45 12.18 13.75
C SER A 178 13.94 12.37 13.65
N VAL A 179 13.23 12.11 14.73
CA VAL A 179 11.78 12.30 14.82
C VAL A 179 11.51 13.61 15.53
N ARG A 180 10.94 14.59 14.82
CA ARG A 180 10.53 15.88 15.39
C ARG A 180 9.02 15.91 15.59
N VAL A 181 8.58 16.17 16.82
CA VAL A 181 7.16 16.31 17.19
C VAL A 181 6.74 17.76 17.05
N LEU A 182 5.94 18.04 16.02
CA LEU A 182 5.47 19.36 15.65
C LEU A 182 4.21 19.80 16.40
N LYS A 183 3.37 18.83 16.82
CA LYS A 183 2.11 19.10 17.53
C LYS A 183 1.87 18.07 18.63
N GLY A 184 1.44 18.54 19.80
CA GLY A 184 1.08 17.67 20.92
C GLY A 184 1.33 18.33 22.27
N LYS A 185 1.07 17.57 23.35
CA LYS A 185 1.45 17.97 24.71
C LYS A 185 2.97 18.03 24.88
N TRP A 186 3.69 17.23 24.09
CA TRP A 186 5.13 17.20 24.01
C TRP A 186 5.57 17.76 22.66
N GLN A 187 6.61 18.58 22.67
CA GLN A 187 7.29 19.11 21.48
C GLN A 187 8.78 18.92 21.70
N GLY A 188 9.48 18.46 20.67
CA GLY A 188 10.90 18.14 20.76
C GLY A 188 11.34 17.24 19.60
N SER A 189 12.59 16.81 19.66
CA SER A 189 13.17 15.86 18.72
C SER A 189 13.84 14.74 19.48
N TYR A 190 13.72 13.51 18.98
CA TYR A 190 14.40 12.34 19.49
C TYR A 190 14.94 11.49 18.34
N MET A 191 15.94 10.67 18.64
CA MET A 191 16.55 9.78 17.66
C MET A 191 15.92 8.40 17.76
N ALA A 192 15.60 7.82 16.61
CA ALA A 192 15.02 6.49 16.54
C ALA A 192 15.64 5.65 15.41
N GLN A 193 15.55 4.34 15.55
CA GLN A 193 15.79 3.40 14.45
C GLN A 193 14.44 2.96 13.88
N VAL A 194 14.29 3.02 12.57
CA VAL A 194 13.11 2.47 11.88
C VAL A 194 13.22 0.96 11.89
N LEU A 195 12.24 0.30 12.51
CA LEU A 195 12.17 -1.16 12.57
C LEU A 195 11.47 -1.71 11.33
N ASP A 196 10.31 -1.16 10.99
CA ASP A 196 9.47 -1.61 9.87
C ASP A 196 8.54 -0.49 9.40
N VAL A 197 8.02 -0.61 8.17
CA VAL A 197 7.01 0.28 7.61
C VAL A 197 5.80 -0.55 7.21
N THR A 198 4.71 -0.37 7.94
CA THR A 198 3.46 -1.12 7.75
C THR A 198 2.36 -0.19 7.23
N THR A 199 1.19 -0.76 6.91
CA THR A 199 -0.01 0.03 6.60
C THR A 199 -0.53 0.84 7.79
N ALA A 200 -0.16 0.46 9.03
CA ALA A 200 -0.57 1.17 10.23
C ALA A 200 0.33 2.38 10.54
N GLY A 201 1.57 2.40 10.03
CA GLY A 201 2.57 3.36 10.48
C GLY A 201 4.00 2.93 10.21
N ILE A 202 4.92 3.82 10.59
CA ILE A 202 6.35 3.51 10.70
C ILE A 202 6.61 3.05 12.13
N GLN A 203 6.98 1.78 12.29
CA GLN A 203 7.41 1.25 13.57
C GLN A 203 8.85 1.70 13.81
N ILE A 204 9.07 2.34 14.96
CA ILE A 204 10.38 2.87 15.35
C ILE A 204 10.74 2.38 16.75
N ARG A 205 12.04 2.26 17.01
CA ARG A 205 12.62 2.09 18.34
C ARG A 205 13.40 3.33 18.71
N HIS A 206 13.04 3.96 19.82
CA HIS A 206 13.75 5.11 20.37
C HIS A 206 15.15 4.66 20.78
N LEU A 207 16.17 5.43 20.41
CA LEU A 207 17.55 5.10 20.78
C LEU A 207 17.83 5.44 22.26
N GLU A 208 17.05 6.34 22.87
CA GLU A 208 17.25 6.83 24.24
C GLU A 208 16.87 5.80 25.31
N ASP A 209 15.74 5.11 25.12
CA ASP A 209 15.10 4.25 26.14
C ASP A 209 14.62 2.89 25.58
N ASP A 210 14.97 2.58 24.32
CA ASP A 210 14.51 1.38 23.59
C ASP A 210 12.97 1.27 23.49
N PHE A 211 12.22 2.34 23.73
CA PHE A 211 10.77 2.36 23.59
C PHE A 211 10.38 2.16 22.12
N GLU A 212 9.50 1.19 21.88
CA GLU A 212 8.97 0.93 20.54
C GLU A 212 7.59 1.59 20.38
N GLU A 213 7.41 2.34 19.29
CA GLU A 213 6.13 2.90 18.93
C GLU A 213 5.88 2.84 17.42
N THR A 214 4.62 3.02 17.03
CA THR A 214 4.20 3.09 15.63
C THR A 214 3.70 4.49 15.33
N LEU A 215 4.43 5.23 14.50
CA LEU A 215 4.04 6.56 14.04
C LEU A 215 3.02 6.45 12.91
N PRO A 216 1.78 6.97 13.08
CA PRO A 216 0.76 6.92 12.03
C PRO A 216 1.20 7.69 10.78
N LEU A 217 0.97 7.12 9.60
CA LEU A 217 1.43 7.70 8.32
C LEU A 217 0.77 9.04 8.01
N ASP A 218 -0.51 9.16 8.33
CA ASP A 218 -1.31 10.39 8.19
C ASP A 218 -0.81 11.51 9.12
N ALA A 219 -0.03 11.15 10.15
CA ALA A 219 0.58 12.08 11.08
C ALA A 219 2.00 12.54 10.64
N LEU A 220 2.59 11.96 9.59
CA LEU A 220 3.92 12.30 9.08
C LEU A 220 3.89 13.50 8.10
N GLY A 221 5.06 14.03 7.74
CA GLY A 221 5.20 15.02 6.68
C GLY A 221 4.59 16.40 6.99
N GLY A 222 4.61 16.82 8.26
CA GLY A 222 4.11 18.14 8.67
C GLY A 222 2.75 18.12 9.39
N GLY A 223 2.13 16.95 9.51
CA GLY A 223 0.90 16.76 10.31
C GLY A 223 1.17 16.94 11.80
N LYS A 224 1.85 15.95 12.39
CA LYS A 224 2.24 15.88 13.81
C LYS A 224 3.72 15.55 13.99
N TYR A 225 4.27 14.73 13.11
CA TYR A 225 5.66 14.29 13.13
C TYR A 225 6.36 14.67 11.81
N LEU A 226 7.65 14.94 11.92
CA LEU A 226 8.58 15.04 10.80
C LEU A 226 9.69 14.04 11.05
N LEU A 227 9.92 13.14 10.09
CA LEU A 227 11.05 12.21 10.11
C LEU A 227 12.10 12.73 9.15
N GLU A 228 13.30 12.92 9.64
CA GLU A 228 14.46 13.32 8.85
C GLU A 228 15.43 12.12 8.87
N PRO A 229 15.73 11.49 7.72
CA PRO A 229 16.77 10.47 7.63
C PRO A 229 18.07 11.02 8.19
N VAL A 230 18.76 10.20 8.97
CA VAL A 230 20.10 10.50 9.46
C VAL A 230 21.01 9.59 8.67
N ASP A 231 21.64 10.15 7.63
CA ASP A 231 22.55 9.39 6.79
C ASP A 231 23.64 8.79 7.66
N SER A 232 23.71 7.45 7.64
CA SER A 232 24.63 6.69 8.49
C SER A 232 26.10 6.98 8.18
N ASP A 233 26.36 7.55 7.00
CA ASP A 233 27.70 7.66 6.43
C ASP A 233 28.21 9.10 6.37
N ASP A 234 27.33 10.11 6.44
CA ASP A 234 27.72 11.52 6.33
C ASP A 234 27.79 12.27 7.68
N GLU A 235 27.31 11.67 8.77
CA GLU A 235 27.47 12.21 10.13
C GLU A 235 27.88 11.14 11.17
N GLU A 236 28.91 10.32 10.89
CA GLU A 236 29.86 10.07 11.99
C GLU A 236 30.44 11.44 12.32
N ALA A 237 29.86 12.10 13.34
CA ALA A 237 30.21 13.46 13.72
C ALA A 237 31.73 13.59 13.68
N ALA A 238 32.25 14.43 12.79
CA ALA A 238 33.69 14.69 12.69
C ALA A 238 34.28 15.12 14.05
N THR A 239 33.41 15.54 14.97
CA THR A 239 33.68 15.82 16.37
C THR A 239 33.92 14.52 17.14
N SER A 240 35.12 14.37 17.67
CA SER A 240 35.45 13.27 18.56
C SER A 240 34.56 13.32 19.80
N VAL A 241 34.09 12.16 20.30
CA VAL A 241 33.34 12.08 21.55
C VAL A 241 34.04 12.83 22.69
N SER A 242 35.38 12.78 22.75
CA SER A 242 36.17 13.49 23.74
C SER A 242 35.98 15.01 23.75
N GLU A 243 35.66 15.62 22.61
CA GLU A 243 35.40 17.06 22.47
C GLU A 243 33.96 17.43 22.90
N LEU A 244 33.05 16.45 22.92
CA LEU A 244 31.67 16.62 23.38
C LEU A 244 31.54 16.50 24.91
N LEU A 245 32.52 15.89 25.57
CA LEU A 245 32.55 15.68 27.01
C LEU A 245 33.09 16.90 27.76
N ARG A 246 32.51 17.17 28.92
CA ARG A 246 32.91 18.25 29.83
C ARG A 246 32.97 17.73 31.26
N ALA A 247 34.03 18.09 31.96
CA ALA A 247 34.12 17.93 33.40
C ALA A 247 33.43 19.10 34.10
N GLY A 248 32.70 18.82 35.17
CA GLY A 248 32.00 19.81 35.99
C GLY A 248 31.92 19.40 37.45
N GLN A 249 31.20 20.17 38.25
CA GLN A 249 30.92 19.82 39.65
C GLN A 249 29.42 19.93 39.94
N LEU A 250 28.92 18.96 40.72
CA LEU A 250 27.58 18.99 41.25
C LEU A 250 27.52 19.96 42.44
N ARG A 251 26.54 20.86 42.45
CA ARG A 251 26.24 21.70 43.62
C ARG A 251 25.04 21.17 44.36
N VAL A 252 25.15 21.06 45.68
CA VAL A 252 24.06 20.58 46.53
C VAL A 252 23.93 21.51 47.72
N ASP A 253 22.72 22.00 47.99
CA ASP A 253 22.42 22.77 49.19
C ASP A 253 21.48 21.97 50.13
N ALA A 254 20.92 22.65 51.14
CA ALA A 254 20.03 22.04 52.11
C ALA A 254 18.73 21.45 51.50
N THR A 255 18.37 21.85 50.29
CA THR A 255 17.17 21.40 49.56
C THR A 255 17.46 20.34 48.50
N GLY A 256 18.73 20.11 48.17
CA GLY A 256 19.17 19.16 47.15
C GLY A 256 19.99 19.82 46.04
N ALA A 257 20.04 19.18 44.87
CA ALA A 257 20.77 19.69 43.70
C ALA A 257 19.94 20.63 42.81
N GLY A 258 18.62 20.72 43.02
CA GLY A 258 17.73 21.51 42.15
C GLY A 258 17.74 21.03 40.70
N LEU A 259 17.73 19.71 40.48
CA LEU A 259 17.74 19.07 39.16
C LEU A 259 16.47 18.23 38.98
N GLU A 260 15.80 18.37 37.84
CA GLU A 260 14.85 17.36 37.36
C GLU A 260 15.60 16.48 36.36
N LEU A 261 15.72 15.19 36.68
CA LEU A 261 16.49 14.21 35.92
C LEU A 261 15.57 13.14 35.34
N ARG A 262 15.91 12.66 34.14
CA ARG A 262 15.26 11.53 33.48
C ARG A 262 16.31 10.49 33.10
N TRP A 263 16.07 9.22 33.41
CA TRP A 263 16.96 8.14 33.00
C TRP A 263 16.95 7.99 31.47
N VAL A 264 18.14 7.81 30.90
CA VAL A 264 18.37 7.45 29.51
C VAL A 264 19.53 6.46 29.45
N LYS A 265 19.69 5.74 28.34
CA LYS A 265 20.76 4.73 28.18
C LYS A 265 22.19 5.26 28.41
N LEU A 266 22.40 6.56 28.22
CA LEU A 266 23.69 7.21 28.47
C LEU A 266 23.94 7.60 29.93
N GLY A 267 22.90 7.71 30.78
CA GLY A 267 22.97 8.18 32.16
C GLY A 267 21.73 8.99 32.56
N TYR A 268 21.90 10.10 33.28
CA TYR A 268 20.77 10.99 33.63
C TYR A 268 20.71 12.24 32.73
N ALA A 269 19.67 12.35 31.93
CA ALA A 269 19.37 13.55 31.16
C ALA A 269 18.83 14.65 32.09
N VAL A 270 19.33 15.88 31.91
CA VAL A 270 18.94 17.05 32.66
C VAL A 270 17.76 17.72 31.97
N ASP A 271 16.56 17.47 32.47
CA ASP A 271 15.34 18.05 31.92
C ASP A 271 15.13 19.48 32.41
N LYS A 272 15.60 19.82 33.61
CA LYS A 272 15.51 21.18 34.17
C LYS A 272 16.56 21.43 35.24
N VAL A 273 17.02 22.68 35.31
CA VAL A 273 17.91 23.19 36.36
C VAL A 273 17.19 24.31 37.11
N GLU A 274 17.02 24.17 38.42
CA GLU A 274 16.44 25.21 39.27
C GLU A 274 17.44 26.35 39.53
N ARG A 275 16.92 27.51 39.97
CA ARG A 275 17.76 28.68 40.25
C ARG A 275 18.62 28.54 41.52
N GLN A 276 18.21 27.68 42.46
CA GLN A 276 18.91 27.40 43.70
C GLN A 276 18.97 25.87 43.88
N PRO A 277 20.16 25.29 44.19
CA PRO A 277 21.47 25.94 44.30
C PRO A 277 22.01 26.48 42.96
N GLY A 278 21.39 26.07 41.84
CA GLY A 278 21.87 26.34 40.49
C GLY A 278 23.08 25.47 40.14
N GLN A 279 23.25 25.19 38.86
CA GLN A 279 24.35 24.37 38.36
C GLN A 279 25.09 25.15 37.28
N ALA A 280 26.33 25.55 37.57
CA ALA A 280 27.12 26.34 36.62
C ALA A 280 27.60 25.49 35.43
N ASP A 281 27.82 24.19 35.67
CA ASP A 281 28.42 23.26 34.72
C ASP A 281 27.39 22.36 34.02
N LEU A 282 26.10 22.46 34.39
CA LEU A 282 25.00 21.70 33.80
C LEU A 282 24.01 22.64 33.11
N ARG A 283 23.48 22.19 31.98
CA ARG A 283 22.39 22.86 31.26
C ARG A 283 21.26 21.87 31.01
N GLN A 284 20.06 22.41 30.83
CA GLN A 284 18.96 21.63 30.28
C GLN A 284 19.37 21.05 28.93
N GLY A 285 19.13 19.75 28.73
CA GLY A 285 19.56 18.99 27.55
C GLY A 285 20.95 18.37 27.65
N ASP A 286 21.69 18.58 28.74
CA ASP A 286 22.89 17.80 29.02
C ASP A 286 22.53 16.40 29.57
N VAL A 287 23.45 15.46 29.46
CA VAL A 287 23.40 14.16 30.14
C VAL A 287 24.58 14.01 31.09
N ILE A 288 24.31 13.52 32.30
CA ILE A 288 25.30 13.16 33.30
C ILE A 288 25.71 11.70 33.05
N LEU A 289 26.96 11.50 32.63
CA LEU A 289 27.51 10.21 32.22
C LEU A 289 28.29 9.54 33.35
N ALA A 290 28.83 10.33 34.27
CA ALA A 290 29.50 9.86 35.48
C ALA A 290 29.39 10.89 36.61
N VAL A 291 29.46 10.39 37.86
CA VAL A 291 29.42 11.16 39.10
C VAL A 291 30.44 10.60 40.10
N GLY A 292 31.38 11.44 40.52
CA GLY A 292 32.60 10.99 41.20
C GLY A 292 33.34 9.97 40.33
N ASP A 293 33.71 8.84 40.92
CA ASP A 293 34.36 7.72 40.22
C ASP A 293 33.35 6.72 39.60
N SER A 294 32.05 7.03 39.63
CA SER A 294 30.99 6.12 39.20
C SER A 294 30.50 6.42 37.78
N LEU A 295 30.77 5.50 36.85
CA LEU A 295 30.20 5.51 35.50
C LEU A 295 28.70 5.16 35.53
N LEU A 296 27.87 5.91 34.80
CA LEU A 296 26.42 5.72 34.66
C LEU A 296 26.00 5.20 33.27
N THR A 297 26.87 5.37 32.26
CA THR A 297 26.56 5.00 30.86
C THR A 297 26.35 3.50 30.66
N GLY A 298 25.27 3.14 29.96
CA GLY A 298 24.92 1.78 29.58
C GLY A 298 24.30 0.93 30.70
N LEU A 299 23.84 1.56 31.78
CA LEU A 299 23.22 0.90 32.93
C LEU A 299 21.70 1.07 32.91
N ASP A 300 20.99 0.11 33.49
CA ASP A 300 19.55 0.21 33.76
C ASP A 300 19.25 1.28 34.83
N GLU A 301 17.98 1.71 34.87
CA GLU A 301 17.49 2.79 35.73
C GLU A 301 17.83 2.57 37.21
N ASP A 302 17.54 1.38 37.74
CA ASP A 302 17.78 1.03 39.14
C ASP A 302 19.27 1.15 39.50
N THR A 303 20.15 0.65 38.62
CA THR A 303 21.61 0.71 38.84
C THR A 303 22.15 2.15 38.71
N VAL A 304 21.60 2.96 37.80
CA VAL A 304 21.95 4.39 37.68
C VAL A 304 21.55 5.13 38.95
N GLU A 305 20.33 4.90 39.46
CA GLU A 305 19.81 5.54 40.67
C GLU A 305 20.66 5.18 41.90
N GLU A 306 21.00 3.90 42.07
CA GLU A 306 21.83 3.43 43.17
C GLU A 306 23.20 4.10 43.14
N ARG A 307 23.90 4.07 41.99
CA ARG A 307 25.24 4.66 41.85
C ARG A 307 25.23 6.16 42.05
N PHE A 308 24.23 6.83 41.47
CA PHE A 308 24.11 8.27 41.60
C PHE A 308 23.87 8.67 43.05
N SER A 309 22.97 7.97 43.75
CA SER A 309 22.67 8.23 45.16
C SER A 309 23.88 8.01 46.08
N VAL A 310 24.70 6.99 45.83
CA VAL A 310 25.91 6.72 46.61
C VAL A 310 26.97 7.81 46.42
N ALA A 311 27.12 8.31 45.19
CA ALA A 311 28.10 9.36 44.86
C ALA A 311 27.56 10.79 45.03
N PHE A 312 26.29 10.96 45.41
CA PHE A 312 25.63 12.26 45.47
C PHE A 312 26.20 13.14 46.59
N GLY A 313 26.75 14.30 46.24
CA GLY A 313 27.27 15.25 47.21
C GLY A 313 27.66 16.60 46.60
N ASP A 314 27.77 17.62 47.44
CA ASP A 314 28.24 18.94 47.03
C ASP A 314 29.72 18.89 46.62
N GLY A 315 30.04 19.52 45.50
CA GLY A 315 31.39 19.56 44.92
C GLY A 315 31.83 18.27 44.22
N VAL A 316 30.98 17.25 44.12
CA VAL A 316 31.33 15.99 43.45
C VAL A 316 31.56 16.22 41.96
N GLY A 317 32.63 15.64 41.43
CA GLY A 317 32.97 15.75 40.01
C GLY A 317 31.91 15.08 39.13
N LEU A 318 31.61 15.70 37.99
CA LEU A 318 30.70 15.18 36.98
C LEU A 318 31.41 15.07 35.63
N VAL A 319 31.03 14.07 34.83
CA VAL A 319 31.31 14.03 33.39
C VAL A 319 29.99 14.17 32.65
N THR A 320 29.90 15.17 31.79
CA THR A 320 28.66 15.59 31.13
C THR A 320 28.87 15.86 29.65
N GLY A 321 27.80 15.93 28.87
CA GLY A 321 27.83 16.45 27.51
C GLY A 321 26.43 16.68 26.98
N CYS A 322 26.31 17.28 25.79
CA CYS A 322 24.99 17.51 25.18
C CYS A 322 24.37 16.17 24.77
N LEU A 323 23.17 15.86 25.25
CA LEU A 323 22.51 14.58 25.00
C LEU A 323 22.33 14.33 23.49
N SER A 324 21.86 15.33 22.74
CA SER A 324 21.59 15.17 21.31
C SER A 324 22.86 14.84 20.50
N ASP A 325 24.00 15.42 20.90
CA ASP A 325 25.27 15.19 20.22
C ASP A 325 25.84 13.81 20.58
N LEU A 326 25.79 13.45 21.87
CA LEU A 326 26.30 12.16 22.34
C LEU A 326 25.48 10.97 21.85
N MET A 327 24.17 11.12 21.68
CA MET A 327 23.28 10.09 21.13
C MET A 327 23.59 9.75 19.66
N LYS A 328 24.40 10.57 18.97
CA LYS A 328 24.89 10.23 17.62
C LYS A 328 25.90 9.09 17.65
N HIS A 329 26.59 8.89 18.78
CA HIS A 329 27.67 7.91 18.93
C HIS A 329 27.20 6.60 19.61
N PRO A 330 27.87 5.46 19.34
CA PRO A 330 27.63 4.22 20.07
C PRO A 330 27.88 4.37 21.57
N VAL A 331 27.01 3.77 22.39
CA VAL A 331 27.07 3.83 23.86
C VAL A 331 28.43 3.36 24.38
N GLU A 332 29.01 2.32 23.77
CA GLU A 332 30.33 1.79 24.13
C GLU A 332 31.45 2.79 23.87
N SER A 333 31.35 3.55 22.76
CA SER A 333 32.31 4.61 22.43
C SER A 333 32.26 5.72 23.46
N VAL A 334 31.05 6.15 23.85
CA VAL A 334 30.86 7.16 24.90
C VAL A 334 31.39 6.67 26.24
N ALA A 335 31.02 5.44 26.65
CA ALA A 335 31.47 4.86 27.91
C ALA A 335 33.01 4.75 28.00
N ASN A 336 33.68 4.41 26.90
CA ASN A 336 35.14 4.30 26.86
C ASN A 336 35.84 5.65 27.00
N GLU A 337 35.31 6.72 26.40
CA GLU A 337 35.86 8.06 26.58
C GLU A 337 35.57 8.61 27.97
N VAL A 338 34.38 8.38 28.54
CA VAL A 338 34.06 8.81 29.91
C VAL A 338 35.00 8.17 30.94
N LYS A 339 35.36 6.89 30.76
CA LYS A 339 36.35 6.20 31.61
C LYS A 339 37.75 6.83 31.57
N ARG A 340 38.08 7.68 30.61
CA ARG A 340 39.36 8.41 30.56
C ARG A 340 39.33 9.71 31.37
N PHE A 341 38.14 10.19 31.72
CA PHE A 341 37.92 11.38 32.57
C PHE A 341 37.84 11.03 34.06
N LEU A 342 37.54 9.77 34.37
CA LEU A 342 37.61 9.17 35.71
C LEU A 342 39.06 8.73 35.98
#